data_AF-A0A969RMB0-F1
#
_entry.id   AF-A0A969RMB0-F1
#
_cell.length_a   1.000
_cell.length_b   1.000
_cell.length_c   1.000
_cell.angle_alpha   90.00
_cell.angle_beta   90.00
_cell.angle_gamma   90.00
#
_symmetry.space_group_name_H-M   'P 1'
#
loop_
_entity.id
_entity.type
_entity.pdbx_description
1 polymer ?
#
loop_
_entity_poly.entity_id
_entity_poly.type
_entity_poly.pdbx_seq_one_letter_code
_entity_poly.pdbx_strand_id
1 'polypeptide(L)' 'MTATEKLYQLIQTLSETQINEVLHFAEFLQQKQLTTPQQAIPPGTLTGLRGIAKRSGSAPSDDELQADYTDYLTQKYQ' A
#
# COMPACT_ATOMS: atom_id res chain seq x y z
N MET A 1 -0.84 17.57 -32.49
CA MET A 1 -1.82 17.00 -31.55
C MET A 1 -1.13 16.80 -30.22
N THR A 2 -1.15 17.85 -29.40
CA THR A 2 -0.66 17.82 -28.02
C THR A 2 -1.66 17.07 -27.12
N ALA A 3 -1.21 16.57 -25.97
CA ALA A 3 -2.10 15.90 -25.01
C ALA A 3 -3.26 16.80 -24.58
N THR A 4 -2.98 18.10 -24.42
CA THR A 4 -3.95 19.13 -24.08
C THR A 4 -5.04 19.31 -25.15
N GLU A 5 -4.65 19.35 -26.43
CA GLU A 5 -5.60 19.44 -27.56
C GLU A 5 -6.56 18.26 -27.61
N LYS A 6 -6.05 17.04 -27.39
CA LYS A 6 -6.88 15.83 -27.35
C LYS A 6 -7.86 15.85 -26.19
N LEU A 7 -7.45 16.37 -25.03
CA LEU A 7 -8.28 16.47 -23.84
C LEU A 7 -9.44 17.45 -24.07
N TYR A 8 -9.17 18.62 -24.65
CA TYR A 8 -10.22 19.58 -25.01
C TYR A 8 -11.22 19.02 -26.02
N GLN A 9 -10.76 18.29 -27.02
CA GLN A 9 -11.64 17.64 -27.99
C GLN A 9 -12.49 16.54 -27.34
N LEU A 10 -11.92 15.81 -26.38
CA LEU A 10 -12.63 14.76 -25.65
C LEU A 10 -13.72 15.35 -24.76
N ILE A 11 -13.43 16.41 -23.98
CA ILE A 11 -14.40 17.08 -23.09
C ILE A 11 -15.63 17.57 -23.89
N GLN A 12 -15.44 18.04 -25.12
CA GLN A 12 -16.56 18.50 -25.96
C GLN A 12 -17.51 17.39 -26.39
N THR A 13 -17.09 16.13 -26.33
CA THR A 13 -17.88 14.97 -26.78
C THR A 13 -18.48 14.14 -25.63
N LEU A 14 -18.03 14.37 -24.39
CA LEU A 14 -18.43 13.60 -23.23
C LEU A 14 -19.74 14.13 -22.61
N SER A 15 -20.53 13.23 -22.03
CA SER A 15 -21.68 13.60 -21.21
C SER A 15 -21.25 14.13 -19.84
N GLU A 16 -22.13 14.86 -19.17
CA GLU A 16 -21.86 15.44 -17.83
C GLU A 16 -21.43 14.39 -16.79
N THR A 17 -22.00 13.18 -16.87
CA THR A 17 -21.62 12.03 -16.04
C THR A 17 -20.15 11.62 -16.23
N GLN A 18 -19.69 11.57 -17.48
CA GLN A 18 -18.33 11.17 -17.83
C GLN A 18 -17.32 12.28 -17.48
N ILE A 19 -17.74 13.55 -17.59
CA ILE A 19 -16.92 14.69 -17.15
C ILE A 19 -16.70 14.64 -15.64
N ASN A 20 -17.72 14.30 -14.86
CA ASN A 20 -17.58 14.12 -13.40
C ASN A 20 -16.59 12.99 -13.04
N GLU A 21 -16.60 11.88 -13.77
CA GLU A 21 -15.62 10.79 -13.55
C GLU A 21 -14.18 11.23 -13.84
N VAL A 22 -13.97 11.98 -14.92
CA VAL A 22 -12.65 12.54 -15.27
C VAL A 22 -12.19 13.53 -14.20
N LEU A 23 -13.10 14.35 -13.68
CA LEU A 23 -12.82 15.33 -12.63
C LEU A 23 -12.45 14.62 -11.32
N HIS A 24 -13.21 13.61 -10.90
CA HIS A 24 -12.88 12.77 -9.75
C HIS A 24 -11.53 12.06 -9.89
N PHE A 25 -11.22 11.55 -11.08
CA PHE A 25 -9.92 10.94 -11.35
C PHE A 25 -8.77 11.95 -11.23
N ALA A 26 -8.95 13.16 -11.78
CA ALA A 26 -7.95 14.22 -11.68
C ALA A 26 -7.73 14.67 -10.22
N GLU A 27 -8.81 14.83 -9.46
CA GLU A 27 -8.77 15.12 -8.02
C GLU A 27 -8.04 14.03 -7.25
N PHE A 28 -8.30 12.76 -7.56
CA PHE A 28 -7.61 11.63 -6.94
C PHE A 28 -6.11 11.64 -7.22
N LEU A 29 -5.69 11.95 -8.45
CA LEU A 29 -4.27 12.06 -8.79
C LEU A 29 -3.61 13.24 -8.06
N GLN A 30 -4.28 14.38 -8.00
CA GLN A 30 -3.79 15.56 -7.28
C GLN A 30 -3.64 15.28 -5.78
N GLN A 31 -4.62 14.60 -5.17
CA GLN A 31 -4.55 14.16 -3.78
C GLN A 31 -3.38 13.20 -3.57
N LYS A 32 -3.19 12.21 -4.44
CA LYS A 32 -2.05 11.28 -4.37
C LYS A 32 -0.71 11.99 -4.42
N GLN A 33 -0.56 13.03 -5.24
CA GLN A 33 0.65 13.84 -5.33
C GLN A 33 0.88 14.70 -4.09
N LEU A 34 -0.21 15.22 -3.48
CA LEU A 34 -0.14 16.03 -2.27
C LEU A 34 0.11 15.19 -1.01
N THR A 35 -0.31 13.92 -1.00
CA THR A 35 -0.12 12.97 0.11
C THR A 35 1.20 12.22 0.10
N THR A 36 2.25 12.75 -0.55
CA THR A 36 3.61 12.35 -0.18
C THR A 36 4.06 13.11 1.06
N PRO A 37 3.75 12.58 2.25
CA PRO A 37 4.80 12.17 3.15
C PRO A 37 4.91 10.65 3.03
N GLN A 38 6.14 10.16 2.89
CA GLN A 38 6.48 8.90 3.53
C GLN A 38 6.10 9.07 5.00
N GLN A 39 4.87 8.73 5.38
CA GLN A 39 4.51 8.57 6.77
C GLN A 39 5.36 7.39 7.24
N ALA A 40 6.53 7.71 7.77
CA ALA A 40 7.35 6.78 8.51
C ALA A 40 6.43 6.22 9.59
N ILE A 41 5.97 5.00 9.36
CA ILE A 41 5.12 4.28 10.30
C ILE A 41 5.88 4.33 11.63
N PRO A 42 5.31 4.95 12.68
CA PRO A 42 6.03 5.08 13.92
C PRO A 42 6.36 3.67 14.44
N PRO A 43 7.62 3.43 14.84
CA PRO A 43 8.03 2.12 15.32
C PRO A 43 7.14 1.72 16.49
N GLY A 44 6.52 0.54 16.40
CA GLY A 44 5.60 0.01 17.42
C GLY A 44 4.13 -0.14 17.00
N THR A 45 3.74 0.30 15.81
CA THR A 45 2.40 -0.01 15.26
C THR A 45 2.42 -1.32 14.46
N LEU A 46 1.41 -2.18 14.67
CA LEU A 46 1.23 -3.48 13.99
C LEU A 46 1.15 -3.36 12.45
N THR A 47 1.08 -2.14 11.90
CA THR A 47 1.14 -1.84 10.47
C THR A 47 2.57 -1.91 9.90
N GLY A 48 3.61 -1.78 10.74
CA GLY A 48 5.02 -1.97 10.37
C GLY A 48 5.40 -3.44 10.15
N LEU A 49 4.47 -4.36 10.43
CA LEU A 49 4.62 -5.81 10.31
C LEU A 49 4.33 -6.32 8.89
N ARG A 50 4.49 -5.47 7.88
CA ARG A 50 4.44 -5.88 6.48
C ARG A 50 5.72 -6.66 6.15
N GLY A 51 5.71 -7.96 6.49
CA GLY A 51 6.87 -8.86 6.40
C GLY A 51 6.85 -10.04 7.40
N ILE A 52 6.04 -9.98 8.48
CA ILE A 52 5.83 -11.12 9.40
C ILE A 52 4.63 -12.00 9.03
N ALA A 53 3.81 -11.60 8.04
CA ALA A 53 3.15 -12.62 7.26
C ALA A 53 4.28 -13.39 6.57
N LYS A 54 4.74 -14.48 7.20
CA LYS A 54 5.73 -15.40 6.63
C LYS A 54 5.27 -15.67 5.18
N ARG A 55 6.22 -15.69 4.23
CA ARG A 55 5.91 -16.04 2.82
C ARG A 55 4.99 -17.25 2.83
N SER A 56 4.02 -17.32 1.92
CA SER A 56 3.09 -18.45 1.78
C SER A 56 3.86 -19.75 1.54
N GLY A 57 4.35 -20.34 2.61
CA GLY A 57 5.01 -21.63 2.72
C GLY A 57 4.22 -22.51 3.67
N SER A 58 4.62 -23.78 3.78
CA SER A 58 4.02 -24.69 4.75
C SER A 58 4.08 -24.09 6.15
N ALA A 59 3.00 -24.27 6.92
CA ALA A 59 3.02 -23.96 8.34
C ALA A 59 4.22 -24.70 8.97
N PRO A 60 5.01 -24.03 9.84
CA PRO A 60 6.11 -24.68 10.52
C PRO A 60 5.59 -25.86 11.34
N SER A 61 6.39 -26.91 11.48
CA SER A 61 6.03 -28.03 12.34
C SER A 61 6.13 -27.64 13.81
N ASP A 62 5.48 -28.41 14.68
CA ASP A 62 5.52 -28.16 16.13
C ASP A 62 6.96 -28.24 16.68
N ASP A 63 7.79 -29.13 16.13
CA ASP A 63 9.20 -29.27 16.50
C ASP A 63 10.02 -28.01 16.15
N GLU A 64 9.78 -27.43 14.97
CA GLU A 64 10.42 -26.18 14.53
C GLU A 64 10.01 -25.00 15.41
N LEU A 65 8.72 -24.91 15.75
CA LEU A 65 8.20 -23.87 16.64
C LEU A 65 8.77 -23.98 18.05
N GLN A 66 8.94 -25.20 18.55
CA GLN A 66 9.51 -25.44 19.87
C GLN A 66 10.99 -25.02 19.92
N ALA A 67 11.78 -25.36 18.90
CA ALA A 67 13.18 -24.95 18.81
C ALA A 67 13.32 -23.41 18.80
N ASP A 68 12.58 -22.74 17.91
CA ASP A 68 12.57 -21.27 17.79
C ASP A 68 12.19 -20.58 19.11
N TYR A 69 11.20 -21.14 19.81
CA TYR A 69 10.74 -20.60 21.09
C TYR A 69 11.78 -20.77 22.20
N THR A 70 12.47 -21.91 22.23
CA THR A 70 13.50 -22.21 23.23
C THR A 70 14.73 -21.31 23.05
N ASP A 71 15.12 -21.07 21.81
CA ASP A 71 16.21 -20.15 21.46
C ASP A 71 15.88 -18.71 21.88
N TYR A 72 14.64 -18.26 21.62
CA TYR A 72 14.17 -16.94 22.05
C TYR A 72 14.22 -16.78 23.57
N LEU A 73 13.74 -17.76 24.32
CA LEU A 73 13.76 -17.72 25.79
C LEU A 73 15.20 -17.68 26.32
N THR A 74 16.09 -18.45 25.70
CA THR A 74 17.51 -18.48 26.08
C THR A 74 18.15 -17.10 25.88
N GLN A 75 17.97 -16.49 24.70
CA GLN A 75 18.49 -15.16 24.41
C GLN A 75 17.93 -14.06 25.33
N LYS A 76 16.69 -14.22 25.81
CA LYS A 76 16.01 -13.19 26.61
C LYS A 76 16.37 -13.21 28.09
N TYR A 77 16.69 -14.39 28.62
CA TYR A 77 16.82 -14.61 30.07
C TYR A 77 18.19 -15.13 30.51
N GLN A 78 19.10 -15.45 29.58
CA GLN A 78 20.54 -15.59 29.85
C GLN A 78 21.28 -14.29 29.54
#